data_AF-A0A7Y2EC60-F1
#
_entry.id   AF-A0A7Y2EC60-F1
#
_cell.length_a   1.000
_cell.length_b   1.000
_cell.length_c   1.000
_cell.angle_alpha   90.00
_cell.angle_beta   90.00
_cell.angle_gamma   90.00
#
_symmetry.space_group_name_H-M   'P 1'
#
loop_
_entity.id
_entity.type
_entity.pdbx_description
1 polymer ?
#
loop_
_entity_poly.entity_id
_entity_poly.type
_entity_poly.pdbx_seq_one_letter_code
_entity_poly.pdbx_strand_id
1 'polypeptide(L)'
;MAFRSLCLLGAVAFCFVGCGATLEPSAGRPMVVYASQSGGATLDNGEGGGNPFASALVELLEEPTVDIADLVDLTKKKSRGFQIPEVAPAGLSARFTRAETLAGSEYQALVLVYSDYDKTEWSSLPGADRDRKRVAAALRKKGFAVEESSNPTREALRASLERLAERSKAAKVALLYVTGHGCENNEQVYLLPNDFPSKEFTEETASYALEVESMQAYLLASDVNLVLYGGCRTYK
;
A
#
# COMPACT_ATOMS: atom_id res chain seq x y z
N MET A 1 8.81 -8.22 -77.19
CA MET A 1 7.60 -8.94 -76.73
C MET A 1 7.36 -8.63 -75.25
N ALA A 2 6.12 -8.24 -74.92
CA ALA A 2 5.45 -8.03 -73.60
C ALA A 2 6.09 -7.05 -72.58
N PHE A 3 5.45 -5.92 -72.19
CA PHE A 3 4.30 -5.71 -71.24
C PHE A 3 4.60 -6.25 -69.83
N ARG A 4 4.40 -5.57 -68.68
CA ARG A 4 3.41 -4.57 -68.23
C ARG A 4 3.95 -3.76 -67.03
N SER A 5 3.42 -2.55 -66.90
CA SER A 5 3.40 -1.72 -65.68
C SER A 5 2.33 -2.24 -64.69
N LEU A 6 2.59 -2.16 -63.38
CA LEU A 6 1.54 -1.92 -62.37
C LEU A 6 2.15 -1.37 -61.06
N CYS A 7 1.49 -0.35 -60.54
CA CYS A 7 1.80 0.39 -59.32
C CYS A 7 0.74 0.07 -58.25
N LEU A 8 1.06 0.42 -56.99
CA LEU A 8 0.23 0.64 -55.79
C LEU A 8 0.01 -0.45 -54.71
N LEU A 9 0.00 0.11 -53.48
CA LEU A 9 -0.49 -0.36 -52.16
C LEU A 9 0.44 -1.36 -51.46
N GLY A 10 0.97 -1.12 -50.27
CA GLY A 10 0.54 -0.26 -49.16
C GLY A 10 0.67 -1.12 -47.90
N ALA A 11 1.73 -0.92 -47.12
CA ALA A 11 1.86 -1.54 -45.80
C ALA A 11 2.34 -0.46 -44.83
N VAL A 12 1.36 0.19 -44.21
CA VAL A 12 1.55 1.01 -43.01
C VAL A 12 1.96 0.04 -41.90
N ALA A 13 3.24 0.04 -41.52
CA ALA A 13 3.67 -0.59 -40.30
C ALA A 13 3.20 0.28 -39.12
N PHE A 14 2.01 -0.01 -38.62
CA PHE A 14 1.56 0.41 -37.30
C PHE A 14 2.33 -0.43 -36.28
N CYS A 15 3.46 0.08 -35.79
CA CYS A 15 4.02 -0.39 -34.53
C CYS A 15 3.60 0.61 -33.45
N PHE A 16 2.70 0.15 -32.60
CA PHE A 16 2.24 0.83 -31.41
C PHE A 16 3.42 1.43 -30.64
N VAL A 17 3.35 2.74 -30.39
CA VAL A 17 4.05 3.38 -29.28
C VAL A 17 3.42 2.83 -28.00
N GLY A 18 3.90 1.68 -27.55
CA GLY A 18 3.73 1.26 -26.18
C GLY A 18 4.59 2.19 -25.34
N CYS A 19 3.95 3.13 -24.65
CA CYS A 19 4.58 3.96 -23.63
C CYS A 19 5.14 3.03 -22.54
N GLY A 20 6.40 2.63 -22.70
CA GLY A 20 7.19 2.08 -21.62
C GLY A 20 7.47 3.23 -20.68
N ALA A 21 6.56 3.47 -19.73
CA ALA A 21 6.89 4.27 -18.56
C ALA A 21 8.01 3.51 -17.84
N THR A 22 9.25 3.94 -18.03
CA THR A 22 10.36 3.53 -17.20
C THR A 22 10.00 3.90 -15.77
N LEU A 23 9.76 2.88 -14.94
CA LEU A 23 9.51 3.08 -13.52
C LEU A 23 10.78 3.67 -12.91
N GLU A 24 10.69 4.89 -12.40
CA GLU A 24 11.82 5.58 -11.78
C GLU A 24 12.07 5.00 -10.38
N PRO A 25 13.32 4.64 -10.03
CA PRO A 25 13.66 4.20 -8.68
C PRO A 25 13.43 5.32 -7.66
N SER A 26 12.74 4.99 -6.57
CA SER A 26 12.28 5.98 -5.60
C SER A 26 13.33 6.53 -4.64
N ALA A 27 14.63 6.57 -4.96
CA ALA A 27 15.75 6.86 -4.02
C ALA A 27 15.37 7.80 -2.85
N GLY A 28 15.01 7.22 -1.71
CA GLY A 28 14.53 7.90 -0.49
C GLY A 28 13.16 8.61 -0.58
N ARG A 29 12.62 8.86 -1.76
CA ARG A 29 11.29 9.47 -1.98
C ARG A 29 10.18 8.57 -1.42
N PRO A 30 9.36 9.06 -0.46
CA PRO A 30 8.23 8.30 0.03
C PRO A 30 7.19 8.03 -1.06
N MET A 31 6.56 6.86 -0.98
CA MET A 31 5.42 6.51 -1.82
C MET A 31 4.29 5.91 -1.00
N VAL A 32 3.07 6.08 -1.48
CA VAL A 32 1.89 5.37 -0.96
C VAL A 32 1.45 4.37 -2.00
N VAL A 33 1.23 3.12 -1.58
CA VAL A 33 0.59 2.09 -2.37
C VAL A 33 -0.79 1.84 -1.80
N TYR A 34 -1.82 2.19 -2.55
CA TYR A 34 -3.21 1.99 -2.18
C TYR A 34 -3.69 0.64 -2.70
N ALA A 35 -4.37 -0.14 -1.86
CA ALA A 35 -4.93 -1.44 -2.23
C ALA A 35 -6.07 -1.36 -3.26
N SER A 36 -6.59 -0.16 -3.54
CA SER A 36 -7.65 0.11 -4.50
C SER A 36 -7.43 1.46 -5.21
N GLN A 37 -8.08 1.61 -6.34
CA GLN A 37 -8.11 2.84 -7.14
C GLN A 37 -8.91 3.92 -6.40
N SER A 38 -8.80 5.17 -6.85
CA SER A 38 -9.65 6.25 -6.34
C SER A 38 -11.15 5.85 -6.39
N GLY A 39 -11.87 6.11 -5.30
CA GLY A 39 -13.27 5.67 -5.15
C GLY A 39 -13.46 4.15 -4.92
N GLY A 40 -12.39 3.36 -4.87
CA GLY A 40 -12.44 1.90 -4.85
C GLY A 40 -12.71 1.28 -3.48
N ALA A 41 -13.34 0.10 -3.48
CA ALA A 41 -13.54 -0.73 -2.30
C ALA A 41 -12.45 -1.81 -2.19
N THR A 42 -12.29 -2.37 -0.99
CA THR A 42 -11.39 -3.50 -0.71
C THR A 42 -12.14 -4.64 0.00
N LEU A 43 -11.58 -5.84 -0.05
CA LEU A 43 -12.13 -7.03 0.60
C LEU A 43 -11.47 -7.27 1.95
N ASP A 44 -12.24 -7.82 2.91
CA ASP A 44 -11.74 -8.26 4.23
C ASP A 44 -11.88 -9.79 4.43
N ASN A 45 -12.26 -10.52 3.37
CA ASN A 45 -12.60 -11.94 3.41
C ASN A 45 -12.04 -12.74 2.22
N GLY A 46 -10.97 -12.24 1.60
CA GLY A 46 -10.23 -12.93 0.55
C GLY A 46 -9.38 -14.11 1.07
N GLU A 47 -8.43 -14.54 0.25
CA GLU A 47 -7.47 -15.60 0.60
C GLU A 47 -6.76 -15.29 1.94
N GLY A 48 -6.62 -16.30 2.81
CA GLY A 48 -6.10 -16.12 4.16
C GLY A 48 -7.10 -15.48 5.13
N GLY A 49 -8.34 -15.27 4.69
CA GLY A 49 -9.41 -14.67 5.48
C GLY A 49 -9.28 -13.17 5.67
N GLY A 50 -8.60 -12.45 4.77
CA GLY A 50 -8.40 -11.01 4.90
C GLY A 50 -8.28 -10.32 3.55
N ASN A 51 -7.49 -9.26 3.45
CA ASN A 51 -7.37 -8.45 2.25
C ASN A 51 -6.50 -9.14 1.18
N PRO A 52 -6.94 -9.24 -0.08
CA PRO A 52 -6.11 -9.70 -1.20
C PRO A 52 -4.77 -8.96 -1.34
N PHE A 53 -4.73 -7.67 -1.00
CA PHE A 53 -3.52 -6.86 -0.96
C PHE A 53 -2.55 -7.34 0.12
N ALA A 54 -3.04 -7.67 1.32
CA ALA A 54 -2.21 -8.24 2.37
C ALA A 54 -1.67 -9.62 1.98
N SER A 55 -2.50 -10.45 1.34
CA SER A 55 -2.07 -11.76 0.83
C SER A 55 -1.07 -11.65 -0.31
N ALA A 56 -1.20 -10.65 -1.20
CA ALA A 56 -0.21 -10.35 -2.23
C ALA A 56 1.12 -9.89 -1.62
N LEU A 57 1.08 -9.02 -0.62
CA LEU A 57 2.27 -8.57 0.11
C LEU A 57 2.98 -9.73 0.82
N VAL A 58 2.24 -10.61 1.49
CA VAL A 58 2.81 -11.78 2.16
C VAL A 58 3.51 -12.71 1.18
N GLU A 59 2.90 -12.99 0.03
CA GLU A 59 3.52 -13.80 -1.04
C GLU A 59 4.77 -13.12 -1.60
N LEU A 60 4.69 -11.83 -1.92
CA LEU A 60 5.80 -11.06 -2.47
C LEU A 60 6.99 -10.98 -1.50
N LEU A 61 6.74 -10.93 -0.18
CA LEU A 61 7.79 -10.92 0.83
C LEU A 61 8.55 -12.25 0.94
N GLU A 62 8.07 -13.33 0.32
CA GLU A 62 8.80 -14.61 0.23
C GLU A 62 9.86 -14.60 -0.87
N GLU A 63 9.69 -13.76 -1.89
CA GLU A 63 10.63 -13.64 -3.01
C GLU A 63 11.97 -13.05 -2.57
N PRO A 64 13.10 -13.38 -3.23
CA PRO A 64 14.42 -12.82 -2.89
C PRO A 64 14.46 -11.30 -2.99
N THR A 65 13.85 -10.76 -4.04
CA THR A 65 13.72 -9.33 -4.32
C THR A 65 12.24 -8.98 -4.36
N VAL A 66 11.85 -7.96 -3.61
CA VAL A 66 10.51 -7.37 -3.65
C VAL A 66 10.52 -6.25 -4.68
N ASP A 67 9.59 -6.27 -5.63
CA ASP A 67 9.28 -5.15 -6.53
C ASP A 67 7.84 -4.70 -6.27
N ILE A 68 7.65 -3.41 -6.00
CA ILE A 68 6.32 -2.85 -5.75
C ILE A 68 5.41 -2.96 -6.98
N ALA A 69 5.96 -3.02 -8.19
CA ALA A 69 5.16 -3.31 -9.38
C ALA A 69 4.48 -4.68 -9.30
N ASP A 70 5.17 -5.70 -8.76
CA ASP A 70 4.61 -7.05 -8.61
C ASP A 70 3.49 -7.09 -7.57
N LEU A 71 3.55 -6.23 -6.53
CA LEU A 71 2.47 -6.09 -5.55
C LEU A 71 1.15 -5.67 -6.21
N VAL A 72 1.24 -4.73 -7.16
CA VAL A 72 0.07 -4.24 -7.91
C VAL A 72 -0.56 -5.38 -8.71
N ASP A 73 0.24 -6.13 -9.45
CA ASP A 73 -0.24 -7.21 -10.31
C ASP A 73 -0.77 -8.41 -9.51
N LEU A 74 -0.07 -8.80 -8.45
CA LEU A 74 -0.50 -9.89 -7.57
C LEU A 74 -1.81 -9.55 -6.85
N THR A 75 -2.01 -8.32 -6.42
CA THR A 75 -3.27 -7.90 -5.78
C THR A 75 -4.44 -7.98 -6.75
N LYS A 76 -4.26 -7.51 -8.00
CA LYS A 76 -5.29 -7.65 -9.05
C LYS A 76 -5.63 -9.12 -9.28
N LYS A 77 -4.62 -9.98 -9.37
CA LYS A 77 -4.80 -11.43 -9.54
C LYS A 77 -5.55 -12.06 -8.36
N LYS A 78 -5.11 -11.81 -7.12
CA LYS A 78 -5.70 -12.39 -5.90
C LYS A 78 -7.11 -11.89 -5.62
N SER A 79 -7.42 -10.66 -6.02
CA SER A 79 -8.77 -10.09 -5.94
C SER A 79 -9.66 -10.43 -7.14
N ARG A 80 -9.15 -11.19 -8.12
CA ARG A 80 -9.84 -11.49 -9.40
C ARG A 80 -10.30 -10.23 -10.14
N GLY A 81 -9.47 -9.18 -10.09
CA GLY A 81 -9.73 -7.88 -10.71
C GLY A 81 -10.62 -6.95 -9.90
N PHE A 82 -11.09 -7.35 -8.71
CA PHE A 82 -11.92 -6.48 -7.86
C PHE A 82 -11.14 -5.29 -7.29
N GLN A 83 -9.90 -5.51 -6.87
CA GLN A 83 -9.00 -4.46 -6.39
C GLN A 83 -7.99 -4.10 -7.47
N ILE A 84 -7.92 -2.80 -7.78
CA ILE A 84 -6.97 -2.21 -8.73
C ILE A 84 -6.06 -1.29 -7.93
N PRO A 85 -4.87 -1.74 -7.49
CA PRO A 85 -3.99 -0.90 -6.69
C PRO A 85 -3.41 0.28 -7.48
N GLU A 86 -3.14 1.36 -6.76
CA GLU A 86 -2.49 2.57 -7.29
C GLU A 86 -1.24 2.91 -6.47
N VAL A 87 -0.22 3.45 -7.14
CA VAL A 87 0.99 3.97 -6.50
C VAL A 87 1.00 5.49 -6.64
N ALA A 88 1.20 6.20 -5.54
CA ALA A 88 1.33 7.65 -5.48
C ALA A 88 2.75 8.05 -5.02
N PRO A 89 3.44 8.96 -5.74
CA PRO A 89 3.04 9.50 -7.03
C PRO A 89 3.07 8.44 -8.14
N ALA A 90 2.28 8.65 -9.20
CA ALA A 90 2.21 7.73 -10.34
C ALA A 90 3.57 7.57 -11.03
N GLY A 91 3.86 6.35 -11.50
CA GLY A 91 5.10 6.01 -12.22
C GLY A 91 6.30 5.70 -11.32
N LEU A 92 6.15 5.79 -10.00
CA LEU A 92 7.18 5.42 -9.04
C LEU A 92 7.16 3.91 -8.78
N SER A 93 8.35 3.30 -8.61
CA SER A 93 8.47 1.96 -8.04
C SER A 93 9.66 1.90 -7.07
N ALA A 94 9.61 0.92 -6.17
CA ALA A 94 10.70 0.58 -5.28
C ALA A 94 11.02 -0.90 -5.39
N ARG A 95 12.29 -1.21 -5.15
CA ARG A 95 12.78 -2.57 -4.99
C ARG A 95 13.63 -2.68 -3.75
N PHE A 96 13.46 -3.76 -3.01
CA PHE A 96 14.35 -4.09 -1.90
C PHE A 96 14.52 -5.60 -1.79
N THR A 97 15.70 -6.03 -1.34
CA THR A 97 16.02 -7.45 -1.14
C THR A 97 15.74 -7.83 0.30
N ARG A 98 16.29 -8.94 0.79
CA ARG A 98 16.28 -9.27 2.21
C ARG A 98 17.38 -8.46 2.92
N ALA A 99 17.11 -7.99 4.15
CA ALA A 99 18.13 -7.32 4.96
C ALA A 99 19.35 -8.24 5.16
N GLU A 100 20.55 -7.69 4.97
CA GLU A 100 21.81 -8.43 5.13
C GLU A 100 22.11 -8.67 6.62
N THR A 101 21.78 -7.69 7.48
CA THR A 101 21.98 -7.77 8.93
C THR A 101 20.66 -7.72 9.68
N LEU A 102 20.40 -8.75 10.49
CA LEU A 102 19.20 -8.84 11.35
C LEU A 102 19.35 -8.08 12.69
N ALA A 103 20.59 -7.81 13.12
CA ALA A 103 20.86 -7.04 14.33
C ALA A 103 20.72 -5.54 14.07
N GLY A 104 19.87 -4.85 14.83
CA GLY A 104 19.62 -3.40 14.67
C GLY A 104 18.96 -3.03 13.34
N SER A 105 18.23 -3.98 12.74
CA SER A 105 17.77 -4.05 11.35
C SER A 105 17.82 -2.76 10.52
N GLU A 106 18.55 -2.84 9.41
CA GLU A 106 18.55 -1.86 8.34
C GLU A 106 17.13 -1.60 7.80
N TYR A 107 16.17 -2.49 8.05
CA TYR A 107 14.77 -2.36 7.65
C TYR A 107 13.84 -2.21 8.87
N GLN A 108 12.98 -1.18 8.85
CA GLN A 108 12.06 -0.85 9.93
C GLN A 108 10.63 -0.92 9.44
N ALA A 109 9.72 -1.50 10.23
CA ALA A 109 8.30 -1.50 9.90
C ALA A 109 7.38 -1.23 11.07
N LEU A 110 6.24 -0.62 10.75
CA LEU A 110 5.07 -0.54 11.60
C LEU A 110 3.90 -1.20 10.86
N VAL A 111 3.24 -2.15 11.52
CA VAL A 111 2.01 -2.79 11.03
C VAL A 111 0.87 -2.33 11.93
N LEU A 112 0.09 -1.38 11.42
CA LEU A 112 -0.99 -0.69 12.11
C LEU A 112 -2.35 -1.13 11.55
N VAL A 113 -3.28 -1.52 12.42
CA VAL A 113 -4.64 -1.85 11.98
C VAL A 113 -5.70 -1.25 12.90
N TYR A 114 -6.81 -0.83 12.31
CA TYR A 114 -8.10 -0.69 13.00
C TYR A 114 -9.03 -1.80 12.50
N SER A 115 -9.53 -2.61 13.41
CA SER A 115 -10.28 -3.84 13.12
C SER A 115 -11.50 -4.04 14.02
N ASP A 116 -11.45 -3.54 15.26
CA ASP A 116 -12.55 -3.61 16.21
C ASP A 116 -13.30 -2.28 16.19
N TYR A 117 -14.49 -2.30 15.58
CA TYR A 117 -15.41 -1.17 15.46
C TYR A 117 -16.70 -1.40 16.28
N ASP A 118 -16.69 -2.31 17.26
CA ASP A 118 -17.90 -2.71 18.00
C ASP A 118 -18.57 -1.55 18.76
N LYS A 119 -17.86 -0.44 18.94
CA LYS A 119 -18.36 0.79 19.58
C LYS A 119 -18.88 1.85 18.60
N THR A 120 -18.85 1.57 17.30
CA THR A 120 -19.34 2.47 16.26
C THR A 120 -20.47 1.80 15.49
N GLU A 121 -21.04 2.51 14.52
CA GLU A 121 -22.05 1.94 13.65
C GLU A 121 -21.47 1.09 12.50
N TRP A 122 -20.15 0.96 12.41
CA TRP A 122 -19.45 0.25 11.34
C TRP A 122 -19.26 -1.21 11.70
N SER A 123 -19.28 -2.08 10.69
CA SER A 123 -18.92 -3.48 10.88
C SER A 123 -17.43 -3.62 11.19
N SER A 124 -17.10 -4.42 12.21
CA SER A 124 -15.72 -4.83 12.49
C SER A 124 -15.09 -5.56 11.29
N LEU A 125 -13.77 -5.44 11.18
CA LEU A 125 -12.93 -5.98 10.10
C LEU A 125 -12.02 -7.08 10.65
N PRO A 126 -12.55 -8.29 10.93
CA PRO A 126 -11.75 -9.36 11.53
C PRO A 126 -10.62 -9.85 10.60
N GLY A 127 -10.72 -9.63 9.29
CA GLY A 127 -9.65 -9.91 8.34
C GLY A 127 -8.44 -9.01 8.56
N ALA A 128 -8.65 -7.73 8.88
CA ALA A 128 -7.58 -6.78 9.17
C ALA A 128 -6.68 -7.24 10.35
N ASP A 129 -7.22 -7.77 11.44
CA ASP A 129 -6.37 -8.31 12.54
C ASP A 129 -5.64 -9.59 12.14
N ARG A 130 -6.26 -10.44 11.30
CA ARG A 130 -5.56 -11.61 10.72
C ARG A 130 -4.40 -11.14 9.84
N ASP A 131 -4.62 -10.13 9.02
CA ASP A 131 -3.64 -9.55 8.11
C ASP A 131 -2.47 -8.96 8.86
N ARG A 132 -2.73 -8.22 9.95
CA ARG A 132 -1.68 -7.70 10.83
C ARG A 132 -0.66 -8.78 11.19
N LYS A 133 -1.15 -9.92 11.70
CA LYS A 133 -0.31 -11.03 12.14
C LYS A 133 0.47 -11.64 10.97
N ARG A 134 -0.19 -11.86 9.82
CA ARG A 134 0.42 -12.48 8.63
C ARG A 134 1.49 -11.56 8.01
N VAL A 135 1.17 -10.29 7.81
CA VAL A 135 2.07 -9.27 7.26
C VAL A 135 3.26 -9.07 8.20
N ALA A 136 3.03 -8.93 9.51
CA ALA A 136 4.12 -8.77 10.47
C ALA A 136 5.06 -9.98 10.49
N ALA A 137 4.53 -11.21 10.43
CA ALA A 137 5.35 -12.41 10.35
C ALA A 137 6.19 -12.46 9.06
N ALA A 138 5.60 -12.14 7.91
CA ALA A 138 6.30 -12.09 6.62
C ALA A 138 7.40 -11.03 6.60
N LEU A 139 7.13 -9.83 7.12
CA LEU A 139 8.13 -8.76 7.25
C LEU A 139 9.30 -9.16 8.15
N ARG A 140 9.03 -9.80 9.30
CA ARG A 140 10.10 -10.34 10.16
C ARG A 140 10.94 -11.39 9.45
N LYS A 141 10.33 -12.30 8.68
CA LYS A 141 11.04 -13.29 7.85
C LYS A 141 11.93 -12.63 6.78
N LYS A 142 11.50 -11.48 6.25
CA LYS A 142 12.25 -10.63 5.31
C LYS A 142 13.34 -9.77 5.97
N GLY A 143 13.43 -9.78 7.30
CA GLY A 143 14.50 -9.13 8.07
C GLY A 143 14.16 -7.73 8.61
N PHE A 144 12.89 -7.33 8.61
CA PHE A 144 12.45 -6.09 9.26
C PHE A 144 12.41 -6.24 10.79
N ALA A 145 12.77 -5.19 11.53
CA ALA A 145 12.24 -4.98 12.88
C ALA A 145 10.82 -4.45 12.78
N VAL A 146 9.86 -5.22 13.29
CA VAL A 146 8.43 -4.95 13.13
C VAL A 146 7.80 -4.62 14.48
N GLU A 147 7.25 -3.40 14.56
CA GLU A 147 6.29 -3.00 15.58
C GLU A 147 4.87 -3.27 15.08
N GLU A 148 4.02 -3.84 15.93
CA GLU A 148 2.60 -4.09 15.61
C GLU A 148 1.73 -3.21 16.50
N SER A 149 0.70 -2.62 15.92
CA SER A 149 -0.27 -1.79 16.63
C SER A 149 -1.68 -2.12 16.15
N SER A 150 -2.59 -2.39 17.10
CA SER A 150 -3.98 -2.76 16.81
C SER A 150 -4.93 -1.88 17.61
N ASN A 151 -5.84 -1.22 16.90
CA ASN A 151 -6.82 -0.27 17.44
C ASN A 151 -6.21 0.78 18.40
N PRO A 152 -5.07 1.42 18.08
CA PRO A 152 -4.45 2.35 19.01
C PRO A 152 -5.30 3.61 19.18
N THR A 153 -5.22 4.19 20.39
CA THR A 153 -5.66 5.57 20.61
C THR A 153 -4.81 6.53 19.76
N ARG A 154 -5.29 7.75 19.55
CA ARG A 154 -4.53 8.80 18.84
C ARG A 154 -3.15 9.06 19.42
N GLU A 155 -3.05 9.08 20.75
CA GLU A 155 -1.78 9.24 21.46
C GLU A 155 -0.82 8.06 21.19
N ALA A 156 -1.33 6.83 21.31
CA ALA A 156 -0.54 5.63 21.06
C ALA A 156 -0.10 5.52 19.59
N LEU A 157 -0.96 5.91 18.65
CA LEU A 157 -0.64 5.98 17.23
C LEU A 157 0.50 6.97 16.98
N ARG A 158 0.37 8.21 17.46
CA ARG A 158 1.40 9.25 17.31
C ARG A 158 2.73 8.76 17.87
N ALA A 159 2.73 8.18 19.06
CA ALA A 159 3.95 7.64 19.66
C ALA A 159 4.57 6.50 18.83
N SER A 160 3.75 5.66 18.18
CA SER A 160 4.23 4.58 17.30
C SER A 160 4.87 5.12 16.01
N LEU A 161 4.24 6.14 15.40
CA LEU A 161 4.77 6.81 14.22
C LEU A 161 6.07 7.56 14.53
N GLU A 162 6.17 8.24 15.68
CA GLU A 162 7.40 8.91 16.12
C GLU A 162 8.55 7.92 16.37
N ARG A 163 8.26 6.77 16.98
CA ARG A 163 9.26 5.70 17.13
C ARG A 163 9.71 5.15 15.78
N LEU A 164 8.78 4.96 14.84
CA LEU A 164 9.13 4.54 13.48
C LEU A 164 10.05 5.57 12.81
N ALA A 165 9.70 6.86 12.90
CA ALA A 165 10.51 7.93 12.36
C ALA A 165 11.93 7.92 12.92
N GLU A 166 12.09 7.82 14.23
CA GLU A 166 13.41 7.78 14.86
C GLU A 166 14.23 6.57 14.40
N ARG A 167 13.65 5.37 14.39
CA ARG A 167 14.35 4.16 13.93
C ARG A 167 14.68 4.21 12.44
N SER A 168 13.80 4.82 11.63
CA SER A 168 13.97 4.87 10.18
C SER A 168 15.13 5.74 9.72
N LYS A 169 15.58 6.73 10.51
CA LYS A 169 16.72 7.61 10.15
C LYS A 169 18.02 6.86 9.88
N ALA A 170 18.23 5.73 10.55
CA ALA A 170 19.40 4.86 10.37
C ALA A 170 19.11 3.65 9.48
N ALA A 171 17.90 3.56 8.92
CA ALA A 171 17.43 2.44 8.12
C ALA A 171 17.64 2.70 6.63
N LYS A 172 17.81 1.63 5.85
CA LYS A 172 17.73 1.63 4.39
C LYS A 172 16.30 1.56 3.89
N VAL A 173 15.43 0.82 4.60
CA VAL A 173 14.02 0.66 4.24
C VAL A 173 13.12 0.96 5.43
N ALA A 174 12.10 1.78 5.23
CA ALA A 174 11.02 1.97 6.19
C ALA A 174 9.65 1.67 5.55
N LEU A 175 8.83 0.88 6.23
CA LEU A 175 7.54 0.43 5.74
C LEU A 175 6.45 0.64 6.80
N LEU A 176 5.39 1.34 6.45
CA LEU A 176 4.15 1.41 7.22
C LEU A 176 3.08 0.61 6.49
N TYR A 177 2.65 -0.52 7.04
CA TYR A 177 1.42 -1.17 6.60
C TYR A 177 0.28 -0.65 7.48
N VAL A 178 -0.75 -0.10 6.86
CA VAL A 178 -1.89 0.48 7.56
C VAL A 178 -3.19 0.07 6.91
N THR A 179 -4.15 -0.42 7.71
CA THR A 179 -5.48 -0.78 7.20
C THR A 179 -6.58 -0.54 8.22
N GLY A 180 -7.79 -0.38 7.73
CA GLY A 180 -9.01 -0.15 8.47
C GLY A 180 -10.08 0.38 7.52
N HIS A 181 -11.16 0.88 8.10
CA HIS A 181 -12.14 1.64 7.34
C HIS A 181 -11.54 2.93 6.80
N GLY A 182 -12.02 3.38 5.65
CA GLY A 182 -11.46 4.53 4.97
C GLY A 182 -12.36 5.11 3.92
N CYS A 183 -12.03 6.34 3.55
CA CYS A 183 -12.70 7.09 2.50
C CYS A 183 -11.71 7.96 1.73
N GLU A 184 -12.17 8.47 0.61
CA GLU A 184 -11.49 9.53 -0.12
C GLU A 184 -12.36 10.77 -0.12
N ASN A 185 -11.77 11.94 0.15
CA ASN A 185 -12.45 13.22 0.09
C ASN A 185 -11.48 14.28 -0.43
N ASN A 186 -11.90 15.07 -1.42
CA ASN A 186 -11.07 16.10 -2.06
C ASN A 186 -9.70 15.59 -2.55
N GLU A 187 -9.65 14.35 -3.07
CA GLU A 187 -8.43 13.66 -3.52
C GLU A 187 -7.48 13.22 -2.39
N GLN A 188 -7.80 13.50 -1.12
CA GLN A 188 -7.07 12.96 0.03
C GLN A 188 -7.71 11.66 0.52
N VAL A 189 -6.87 10.69 0.86
CA VAL A 189 -7.28 9.40 1.42
C VAL A 189 -7.19 9.45 2.94
N TYR A 190 -8.28 9.08 3.60
CA TYR A 190 -8.40 9.08 5.04
C TYR A 190 -8.65 7.66 5.57
N LEU A 191 -7.86 7.28 6.57
CA LEU A 191 -8.15 6.17 7.47
C LEU A 191 -9.11 6.67 8.56
N LEU A 192 -10.12 5.85 8.88
CA LEU A 192 -11.15 6.13 9.85
C LEU A 192 -10.94 5.21 11.06
N PRO A 193 -10.42 5.74 12.19
CA PRO A 193 -10.19 4.97 13.40
C PRO A 193 -11.47 4.38 14.00
N ASN A 194 -11.32 3.49 14.97
CA ASN A 194 -12.47 2.85 15.63
C ASN A 194 -13.19 3.72 16.67
N ASP A 195 -12.77 4.97 16.84
CA ASP A 195 -13.49 6.01 17.58
C ASP A 195 -14.09 7.08 16.64
N PHE A 196 -14.07 6.86 15.32
CA PHE A 196 -14.66 7.78 14.36
C PHE A 196 -16.19 7.88 14.59
N PRO A 197 -16.76 9.10 14.71
CA PRO A 197 -18.07 9.30 15.32
C PRO A 197 -19.28 9.09 14.38
N SER A 198 -19.06 8.83 13.09
CA SER A 198 -20.12 8.80 12.06
C SER A 198 -19.86 7.75 10.98
N LYS A 199 -20.88 7.41 10.18
CA LYS A 199 -20.75 6.61 8.95
C LYS A 199 -20.30 7.40 7.72
N GLU A 200 -20.37 8.72 7.80
CA GLU A 200 -20.09 9.65 6.72
C GLU A 200 -18.94 10.57 7.13
N PHE A 201 -18.09 10.91 6.15
CA PHE A 201 -17.03 11.88 6.35
C PHE A 201 -17.59 13.28 6.09
N THR A 202 -17.39 14.19 7.02
CA THR A 202 -17.84 15.59 6.95
C THR A 202 -16.74 16.52 7.46
N GLU A 203 -16.85 17.82 7.19
CA GLU A 203 -15.92 18.81 7.76
C GLU A 203 -15.86 18.76 9.29
N GLU A 204 -16.99 18.50 9.96
CA GLU A 204 -17.07 18.39 11.43
C GLU A 204 -16.32 17.16 11.96
N THR A 205 -16.35 16.06 11.22
CA THR A 205 -15.74 14.78 11.60
C THR A 205 -14.32 14.62 11.07
N ALA A 206 -13.87 15.48 10.14
CA ALA A 206 -12.55 15.42 9.52
C ALA A 206 -11.41 15.40 10.56
N SER A 207 -11.58 16.10 11.68
CA SER A 207 -10.60 16.12 12.77
C SER A 207 -10.38 14.77 13.45
N TYR A 208 -11.30 13.80 13.30
CA TYR A 208 -11.21 12.41 13.82
C TYR A 208 -10.52 11.46 12.85
N ALA A 209 -10.52 11.76 11.56
CA ALA A 209 -9.86 10.97 10.53
C ALA A 209 -8.34 11.14 10.54
N LEU A 210 -7.64 10.25 9.85
CA LEU A 210 -6.19 10.27 9.69
C LEU A 210 -5.85 10.27 8.20
N GLU A 211 -5.24 11.35 7.72
CA GLU A 211 -4.80 11.45 6.33
C GLU A 211 -3.62 10.48 6.08
N VAL A 212 -3.80 9.54 5.15
CA VAL A 212 -2.83 8.46 4.90
C VAL A 212 -1.52 8.99 4.32
N GLU A 213 -1.58 9.94 3.39
CA GLU A 213 -0.40 10.49 2.73
C GLU A 213 0.49 11.25 3.73
N SER A 214 -0.10 11.95 4.71
CA SER A 214 0.64 12.63 5.78
C SER A 214 1.55 11.69 6.59
N MET A 215 1.23 10.39 6.64
CA MET A 215 2.02 9.40 7.38
C MET A 215 3.40 9.15 6.74
N GLN A 216 3.59 9.50 5.47
CA GLN A 216 4.88 9.43 4.80
C GLN A 216 5.97 10.25 5.50
N ALA A 217 5.60 11.33 6.20
CA ALA A 217 6.53 12.18 6.94
C ALA A 217 7.29 11.45 8.06
N TYR A 218 6.81 10.27 8.48
CA TYR A 218 7.44 9.43 9.51
C TYR A 218 8.36 8.34 8.95
N LEU A 219 8.58 8.30 7.63
CA LEU A 219 9.44 7.33 6.96
C LEU A 219 10.69 8.05 6.44
N LEU A 220 11.80 7.89 7.15
CA LEU A 220 13.05 8.64 6.92
C LEU A 220 14.23 7.75 6.53
N ALA A 221 13.96 6.58 5.96
CA ALA A 221 15.00 5.67 5.50
C ALA A 221 15.73 6.19 4.26
N SER A 222 16.98 5.77 4.07
CA SER A 222 17.84 6.29 3.00
C SER A 222 17.42 5.85 1.60
N ASP A 223 16.87 4.63 1.45
CA ASP A 223 16.69 4.03 0.13
C ASP A 223 15.20 3.93 -0.24
N VAL A 224 14.36 3.39 0.65
CA VAL A 224 12.95 3.08 0.35
C VAL A 224 12.05 3.47 1.53
N ASN A 225 11.02 4.28 1.26
CA ASN A 225 10.00 4.71 2.22
C ASN A 225 8.59 4.38 1.67
N LEU A 226 7.90 3.43 2.29
CA LEU A 226 6.62 2.89 1.80
C LEU A 226 5.50 3.06 2.83
N VAL A 227 4.40 3.68 2.43
CA VAL A 227 3.10 3.51 3.08
C VAL A 227 2.28 2.53 2.24
N LEU A 228 1.87 1.42 2.81
CA LEU A 228 1.02 0.41 2.18
C LEU A 228 -0.36 0.50 2.83
N TYR A 229 -1.32 1.08 2.13
CA TYR A 229 -2.67 1.31 2.64
C TYR A 229 -3.64 0.25 2.13
N GLY A 230 -4.12 -0.60 3.06
CA GLY A 230 -5.03 -1.71 2.77
C GLY A 230 -6.51 -1.35 2.71
N GLY A 231 -6.91 -0.14 3.14
CA GLY A 231 -8.31 0.24 3.31
C GLY A 231 -9.02 0.66 2.02
N CYS A 232 -10.34 0.85 2.15
CA CYS A 232 -11.17 1.43 1.10
C CYS A 232 -10.84 2.91 0.85
N ARG A 233 -11.19 3.36 -0.36
CA ARG A 233 -11.14 4.74 -0.84
C ARG A 233 -12.49 5.20 -1.39
N THR A 234 -13.57 4.50 -1.02
CA THR A 234 -14.93 4.84 -1.43
C THR A 234 -15.31 6.21 -0.88
N TYR A 235 -15.95 7.05 -1.70
CA TYR A 235 -16.57 8.29 -1.24
C TYR A 235 -17.66 7.95 -0.23
N LYS A 236 -17.67 8.66 0.90
CA LYS A 236 -18.57 8.43 2.03
C LYS A 236 -19.14 9.75 2.48
#